data_AF-A0A4Q3VAI5-F1
#
_entry.id   AF-A0A4Q3VAI5-F1
#
_cell.length_a   1.000
_cell.length_b   1.000
_cell.length_c   1.000
_cell.angle_alpha   90.00
_cell.angle_beta   90.00
_cell.angle_gamma   90.00
#
_symmetry.space_group_name_H-M   'P 1'
#
loop_
_entity.id
_entity.type
_entity.pdbx_description
1 polymer ?
#
loop_
_entity_poly.entity_id
_entity_poly.type
_entity_poly.pdbx_seq_one_letter_code
_entity_poly.pdbx_strand_id
1 'polypeptide(L)'
;MVLNTLLQCPDCKRLLPFTSDKTTITVCNACGTIVWRQNDGSVIVKPQFLLQDKNDIIQPGTTGSWNGKTFTVLGRFRAWFEEFIFNYWTIQFNDNEIAWLAEGYGIYSILEPIPLPDNVSSRSLQSLTPGHQTQLQPDKMFTVREKETAVKWEIEGELFVPDPESSFLLLDLQSDDGQHICIFEWGKSNITAYKTDYVTFSSLSLQHLKEHRYSDRSFMCKQCSHPVKVKTFPYAQSCACAECGACYSMEDGGQFYKDDKKPVKHSIHLALYSAGIINSISYEVVGYARKEEINEYHSQWTEYTLFNPSEGFAFLSEYEGNWIYVREEMNSPIISNQNIKEFEFDKEPFHLFNSYKHK
;
A
#
# COMPACT_ATOMS: atom_id res chain seq x y z
N MET A 1 -3.39 -35.60 14.13
CA MET A 1 -4.66 -35.88 13.42
C MET A 1 -5.67 -34.89 13.98
N VAL A 2 -5.70 -33.66 13.48
CA VAL A 2 -6.62 -32.63 13.96
C VAL A 2 -7.95 -32.90 13.29
N LEU A 3 -9.00 -33.17 14.07
CA LEU A 3 -10.35 -33.25 13.53
C LEU A 3 -10.63 -31.94 12.79
N ASN A 4 -11.00 -32.05 11.51
CA ASN A 4 -11.61 -30.97 10.72
C ASN A 4 -12.93 -30.58 11.39
N THR A 5 -12.83 -29.83 12.48
CA THR A 5 -13.97 -29.35 13.23
C THR A 5 -14.46 -28.15 12.45
N LEU A 6 -15.59 -28.31 11.77
CA LEU A 6 -16.25 -27.22 11.07
C LEU A 6 -16.52 -26.08 12.06
N LEU A 7 -15.73 -25.00 11.98
CA LEU A 7 -15.85 -23.86 12.87
C LEU A 7 -17.10 -23.05 12.53
N GLN A 8 -17.85 -22.66 13.54
CA GLN A 8 -19.08 -21.87 13.40
C GLN A 8 -18.86 -20.44 13.90
N CYS A 9 -19.49 -19.48 13.21
CA CYS A 9 -19.50 -18.09 13.63
C CYS A 9 -20.18 -17.96 15.01
N PRO A 10 -19.53 -17.37 16.02
CA PRO A 10 -20.12 -17.19 17.34
C PRO A 10 -21.46 -16.44 17.32
N ASP A 11 -21.63 -15.50 16.39
CA ASP A 11 -22.81 -14.63 16.31
C ASP A 11 -23.98 -15.25 15.54
N CYS A 12 -23.75 -15.76 14.31
CA CYS A 12 -24.84 -16.25 13.45
C CYS A 12 -24.89 -17.78 13.27
N LYS A 13 -23.95 -18.52 13.87
CA LYS A 13 -23.83 -19.99 13.83
C LYS A 13 -23.61 -20.60 12.44
N ARG A 14 -23.46 -19.81 11.37
CA ARG A 14 -23.07 -20.31 10.05
C ARG A 14 -21.61 -20.77 10.05
N LEU A 15 -21.29 -21.66 9.13
CA LEU A 15 -19.92 -22.16 8.93
C LEU A 15 -18.98 -21.01 8.54
N LEU A 16 -17.80 -21.01 9.14
CA LEU A 16 -16.74 -20.06 8.85
C LEU A 16 -15.90 -20.54 7.66
N PRO A 17 -15.45 -19.62 6.78
CA PRO A 17 -14.78 -19.99 5.54
C PRO A 17 -13.27 -20.22 5.74
N PHE A 18 -12.82 -20.77 6.88
CA PHE A 18 -11.41 -21.13 7.05
C PHE A 18 -11.04 -22.25 6.08
N THR A 19 -10.20 -21.94 5.10
CA THR A 19 -9.69 -22.87 4.09
C THR A 19 -8.27 -23.33 4.39
N SER A 20 -7.49 -22.54 5.14
CA SER A 20 -6.14 -22.87 5.55
C SER A 20 -6.04 -23.16 7.05
N ASP A 21 -5.10 -24.01 7.45
CA ASP A 21 -4.70 -24.25 8.84
C ASP A 21 -3.67 -23.23 9.37
N LYS A 22 -3.08 -22.42 8.48
CA LYS A 22 -2.10 -21.38 8.81
C LYS A 22 -2.73 -20.03 9.15
N THR A 23 -3.95 -19.77 8.70
CA THR A 23 -4.68 -18.50 8.92
C THR A 23 -5.21 -18.37 10.35
N THR A 24 -5.50 -17.16 10.79
CA THR A 24 -5.91 -16.91 12.19
C THR A 24 -7.17 -16.06 12.28
N ILE A 25 -7.53 -15.37 11.21
CA ILE A 25 -8.68 -14.47 11.18
C ILE A 25 -9.54 -14.80 9.97
N THR A 26 -10.86 -14.69 10.12
CA THR A 26 -11.78 -14.72 8.99
C THR A 26 -12.95 -13.78 9.20
N VAL A 27 -13.50 -13.26 8.10
CA VAL A 27 -14.80 -12.59 8.09
C VAL A 27 -15.90 -13.60 7.77
N CYS A 28 -16.95 -13.64 8.58
CA CYS A 28 -18.12 -14.46 8.31
C CYS A 28 -18.88 -13.91 7.09
N ASN A 29 -18.98 -14.68 6.02
CA ASN A 29 -19.69 -14.30 4.77
C ASN A 29 -21.20 -14.05 4.98
N ALA A 30 -21.76 -14.46 6.11
CA ALA A 30 -23.19 -14.35 6.41
C ALA A 30 -23.58 -13.04 7.09
N CYS A 31 -22.79 -12.61 8.07
CA CYS A 31 -23.13 -11.49 8.96
C CYS A 31 -21.99 -10.47 9.12
N GLY A 32 -20.83 -10.70 8.52
CA GLY A 32 -19.69 -9.79 8.60
C GLY A 32 -18.89 -9.86 9.91
N THR A 33 -19.26 -10.71 10.86
CA THR A 33 -18.51 -10.90 12.11
C THR A 33 -17.08 -11.32 11.82
N ILE A 34 -16.12 -10.63 12.42
CA ILE A 34 -14.70 -10.97 12.37
C ILE A 34 -14.39 -11.97 13.47
N VAL A 35 -13.86 -13.13 13.10
CA VAL A 35 -13.64 -14.27 13.98
C VAL A 35 -12.18 -14.67 13.97
N TRP A 36 -11.66 -14.97 15.17
CA TRP A 36 -10.27 -15.25 15.45
C TRP A 36 -10.09 -16.68 15.92
N ARG A 37 -9.37 -17.49 15.14
CA ARG A 37 -8.96 -18.85 15.51
C ARG A 37 -7.78 -18.78 16.49
N GLN A 38 -7.93 -19.46 17.62
CA GLN A 38 -6.91 -19.57 18.67
C GLN A 38 -6.02 -20.80 18.44
N ASN A 39 -4.88 -20.86 19.13
CA ASN A 39 -3.94 -21.99 19.03
C ASN A 39 -4.54 -23.32 19.50
N ASP A 40 -5.54 -23.29 20.40
CA ASP A 40 -6.28 -24.47 20.85
C ASP A 40 -7.40 -24.89 19.88
N GLY A 41 -7.55 -24.20 18.75
CA GLY A 41 -8.58 -24.42 17.73
C GLY A 41 -9.93 -23.77 18.05
N SER A 42 -10.10 -23.14 19.22
CA SER A 42 -11.30 -22.38 19.54
C SER A 42 -11.40 -21.11 18.69
N VAL A 43 -12.60 -20.53 18.64
CA VAL A 43 -12.85 -19.27 17.93
C VAL A 43 -13.43 -18.22 18.87
N ILE A 44 -12.93 -16.99 18.76
CA ILE A 44 -13.41 -15.83 19.52
C ILE A 44 -13.72 -14.67 18.58
N VAL A 45 -14.49 -13.70 19.07
CA VAL A 45 -14.74 -12.43 18.38
C VAL A 45 -13.93 -11.34 19.07
N LYS A 46 -13.14 -10.59 18.29
CA LYS A 46 -12.49 -9.37 18.76
C LYS A 46 -12.95 -8.18 17.91
N PRO A 47 -13.10 -6.98 18.48
CA PRO A 47 -13.39 -5.77 17.71
C PRO A 47 -12.31 -5.53 16.67
N GLN A 48 -12.71 -5.30 15.42
CA GLN A 48 -11.82 -4.92 14.34
C GLN A 48 -12.62 -4.31 13.19
N PHE A 49 -12.00 -3.47 12.36
CA PHE A 49 -12.70 -2.81 11.26
C PHE A 49 -12.92 -3.76 10.09
N LEU A 50 -14.19 -3.91 9.69
CA LEU A 50 -14.54 -4.58 8.44
C LEU A 50 -14.28 -3.63 7.28
N LEU A 51 -13.61 -4.13 6.24
CA LEU A 51 -13.36 -3.38 5.03
C LEU A 51 -14.66 -3.03 4.29
N GLN A 52 -14.95 -1.74 4.15
CA GLN A 52 -16.15 -1.24 3.48
C GLN A 52 -15.91 -0.98 1.98
N ASP A 53 -14.87 -0.21 1.66
CA ASP A 53 -14.59 0.25 0.30
C ASP A 53 -13.69 -0.74 -0.46
N LYS A 54 -14.31 -1.60 -1.27
CA LYS A 54 -13.66 -2.69 -2.04
C LYS A 54 -13.53 -2.34 -3.52
N ASN A 55 -12.79 -1.27 -3.83
CA ASN A 55 -12.67 -0.70 -5.18
C ASN A 55 -11.48 -1.26 -5.99
N ASP A 56 -10.58 -1.97 -5.32
CA ASP A 56 -9.43 -2.65 -5.89
C ASP A 56 -9.88 -3.87 -6.71
N ILE A 57 -9.07 -4.24 -7.71
CA ILE A 57 -9.40 -5.32 -8.66
C ILE A 57 -9.06 -6.71 -8.10
N ILE A 58 -8.10 -6.81 -7.19
CA ILE A 58 -7.81 -8.05 -6.47
C ILE A 58 -8.93 -8.27 -5.44
N GLN A 59 -9.34 -9.52 -5.26
CA GLN A 59 -10.39 -9.94 -4.33
C GLN A 59 -10.14 -11.37 -3.83
N PRO A 60 -10.76 -11.80 -2.71
CA PRO A 60 -10.77 -13.21 -2.34
C PRO A 60 -11.24 -14.10 -3.50
N GLY A 61 -10.50 -15.16 -3.79
CA GLY A 61 -10.69 -16.04 -4.95
C GLY A 61 -9.88 -15.64 -6.20
N THR A 62 -9.21 -14.48 -6.20
CA THR A 62 -8.23 -14.13 -7.24
C THR A 62 -7.13 -15.18 -7.25
N THR A 63 -6.71 -15.61 -8.44
CA THR A 63 -5.61 -16.58 -8.60
C THR A 63 -4.46 -15.96 -9.37
N GLY A 64 -3.24 -16.42 -9.13
CA GLY A 64 -2.06 -15.99 -9.88
C GLY A 64 -0.93 -17.00 -9.81
N SER A 65 0.24 -16.60 -10.28
CA SER A 65 1.45 -17.40 -10.21
C SER A 65 2.66 -16.56 -9.85
N TRP A 66 3.57 -17.13 -9.08
CA TRP A 66 4.86 -16.54 -8.74
C TRP A 66 5.89 -17.64 -8.51
N ASN A 67 7.10 -17.46 -9.04
CA ASN A 67 8.20 -18.45 -8.97
C ASN A 67 7.78 -19.89 -9.35
N GLY A 68 6.96 -20.03 -10.40
CA GLY A 68 6.48 -21.33 -10.89
C GLY A 68 5.40 -22.00 -10.02
N LYS A 69 4.97 -21.37 -8.92
CA LYS A 69 3.87 -21.84 -8.08
C LYS A 69 2.62 -21.02 -8.34
N THR A 70 1.46 -21.68 -8.40
CA THR A 70 0.16 -21.01 -8.46
C THR A 70 -0.32 -20.69 -7.05
N PHE A 71 -1.03 -19.58 -6.88
CA PHE A 71 -1.63 -19.18 -5.60
C PHE A 71 -3.09 -18.75 -5.74
N THR A 72 -3.82 -18.79 -4.63
CA THR A 72 -5.16 -18.21 -4.46
C THR A 72 -5.14 -17.16 -3.35
N VAL A 73 -5.79 -16.02 -3.59
CA VAL A 73 -6.01 -14.96 -2.60
C VAL A 73 -7.16 -15.37 -1.68
N LEU A 74 -6.91 -15.41 -0.37
CA LEU A 74 -7.89 -15.83 0.65
C LEU A 74 -8.61 -14.63 1.30
N GLY A 75 -7.91 -13.50 1.42
CA GLY A 75 -8.37 -12.31 2.11
C GLY A 75 -7.31 -11.22 2.13
N ARG A 76 -7.61 -10.07 2.72
CA ARG A 76 -6.61 -9.04 3.02
C ARG A 76 -6.87 -8.33 4.32
N PHE A 77 -5.80 -7.78 4.88
CA PHE A 77 -5.93 -6.54 5.61
C PHE A 77 -5.48 -5.36 4.76
N ARG A 78 -6.16 -4.23 4.90
CA ARG A 78 -5.72 -2.93 4.40
C ARG A 78 -5.18 -2.13 5.57
N ALA A 79 -3.95 -1.67 5.49
CA ALA A 79 -3.28 -0.86 6.50
C ALA A 79 -3.29 0.61 6.10
N TRP A 80 -3.59 1.47 7.07
CA TRP A 80 -3.60 2.93 6.94
C TRP A 80 -2.39 3.47 7.70
N PHE A 81 -1.44 4.01 6.95
CA PHE A 81 -0.30 4.77 7.45
C PHE A 81 -0.62 6.26 7.40
N GLU A 82 0.31 7.10 7.86
CA GLU A 82 0.12 8.55 7.87
C GLU A 82 -0.05 9.11 6.45
N GLU A 83 0.81 8.71 5.52
CA GLU A 83 0.86 9.27 4.16
C GLU A 83 0.31 8.32 3.08
N PHE A 84 0.08 7.04 3.42
CA PHE A 84 -0.30 6.05 2.42
C PHE A 84 -1.14 4.90 2.97
N ILE A 85 -1.68 4.11 2.05
CA ILE A 85 -2.51 2.95 2.35
C ILE A 85 -2.01 1.79 1.52
N PHE A 86 -1.91 0.62 2.14
CA PHE A 86 -1.45 -0.58 1.47
C PHE A 86 -2.35 -1.77 1.77
N ASN A 87 -2.60 -2.60 0.77
CA ASN A 87 -3.29 -3.87 0.91
C ASN A 87 -2.26 -4.98 1.11
N TYR A 88 -2.54 -5.90 2.01
CA TYR A 88 -1.74 -7.10 2.24
C TYR A 88 -2.65 -8.31 2.10
N TRP A 89 -2.62 -8.91 0.91
CA TRP A 89 -3.45 -10.04 0.52
C TRP A 89 -2.83 -11.34 1.02
N THR A 90 -3.52 -12.08 1.88
CA THR A 90 -3.14 -13.46 2.21
C THR A 90 -3.28 -14.32 0.98
N ILE A 91 -2.16 -14.87 0.50
CA ILE A 91 -2.12 -15.80 -0.61
C ILE A 91 -1.70 -17.18 -0.10
N GLN A 92 -2.35 -18.22 -0.60
CA GLN A 92 -1.97 -19.61 -0.37
C GLN A 92 -1.53 -20.24 -1.68
N PHE A 93 -0.32 -20.78 -1.69
CA PHE A 93 0.24 -21.52 -2.80
C PHE A 93 -0.34 -22.94 -2.86
N ASN A 94 -0.20 -23.58 -4.02
CA ASN A 94 -0.66 -24.95 -4.26
C ASN A 94 0.04 -26.03 -3.40
N ASP A 95 1.17 -25.70 -2.78
CA ASP A 95 1.87 -26.54 -1.79
C ASP A 95 1.41 -26.27 -0.34
N ASN A 96 0.39 -25.43 -0.16
CA ASN A 96 -0.13 -24.94 1.13
C ASN A 96 0.78 -23.99 1.89
N GLU A 97 1.87 -23.48 1.29
CA GLU A 97 2.59 -22.35 1.84
C GLU A 97 1.77 -21.06 1.75
N ILE A 98 1.97 -20.17 2.73
CA ILE A 98 1.30 -18.87 2.79
C ILE A 98 2.33 -17.75 2.72
N ALA A 99 1.97 -16.70 1.99
CA ALA A 99 2.68 -15.44 1.93
C ALA A 99 1.67 -14.28 1.91
N TRP A 100 2.17 -13.05 1.87
CA TRP A 100 1.37 -11.90 1.46
C TRP A 100 1.72 -11.45 0.04
N LEU A 101 0.70 -11.11 -0.74
CA LEU A 101 0.84 -10.20 -1.88
C LEU A 101 0.49 -8.81 -1.38
N ALA A 102 1.49 -7.95 -1.24
CA ALA A 102 1.29 -6.56 -0.86
C ALA A 102 1.05 -5.72 -2.13
N GLU A 103 0.06 -4.82 -2.09
CA GLU A 103 -0.36 -4.00 -3.23
C GLU A 103 -0.85 -2.62 -2.80
N GLY A 104 -0.39 -1.59 -3.50
CA GLY A 104 -0.89 -0.23 -3.37
C GLY A 104 -0.20 0.70 -4.35
N TYR A 105 -0.92 1.70 -4.86
CA TYR A 105 -0.39 2.71 -5.79
C TYR A 105 0.26 2.18 -7.08
N GLY A 106 0.04 0.91 -7.44
CA GLY A 106 0.67 0.25 -8.59
C GLY A 106 1.96 -0.50 -8.26
N ILE A 107 2.35 -0.51 -6.99
CA ILE A 107 3.46 -1.28 -6.47
C ILE A 107 2.93 -2.63 -6.00
N TYR A 108 3.66 -3.69 -6.35
CA TYR A 108 3.33 -5.06 -5.94
C TYR A 108 4.57 -5.76 -5.39
N SER A 109 4.40 -6.53 -4.33
CA SER A 109 5.47 -7.39 -3.80
C SER A 109 4.92 -8.67 -3.17
N ILE A 110 5.72 -9.73 -3.24
CA ILE A 110 5.48 -10.97 -2.51
C ILE A 110 6.33 -10.94 -1.24
N LEU A 111 5.68 -11.13 -0.09
CA LEU A 111 6.29 -11.17 1.23
C LEU A 111 6.24 -12.61 1.76
N GLU A 112 7.36 -13.33 1.64
CA GLU A 112 7.51 -14.69 2.16
C GLU A 112 7.99 -14.64 3.62
N PRO A 113 7.33 -15.32 4.57
CA PRO A 113 7.78 -15.37 5.96
C PRO A 113 9.21 -15.93 6.08
N ILE A 114 10.05 -15.27 6.86
CA ILE A 114 11.40 -15.75 7.20
C ILE A 114 11.59 -15.78 8.73
N PRO A 115 12.50 -16.62 9.25
CA PRO A 115 12.83 -16.60 10.67
C PRO A 115 13.27 -15.21 11.12
N LEU A 116 12.73 -14.76 12.26
CA LEU A 116 13.19 -13.53 12.88
C LEU A 116 14.60 -13.74 13.46
N PRO A 117 15.57 -12.86 13.19
CA PRO A 117 16.89 -12.95 13.81
C PRO A 117 16.82 -12.71 15.32
N ASP A 118 17.60 -13.47 16.11
CA ASP A 118 17.57 -13.42 17.58
C ASP A 118 17.90 -12.05 18.18
N ASN A 119 18.64 -11.22 17.45
CA ASN A 119 19.02 -9.87 17.87
C ASN A 119 17.92 -8.82 17.64
N VAL A 120 16.82 -9.18 16.95
CA VAL A 120 15.70 -8.27 16.71
C VAL A 120 14.75 -8.28 17.89
N SER A 121 14.56 -7.10 18.48
CA SER A 121 13.62 -6.83 19.55
C SER A 121 12.87 -5.52 19.32
N SER A 122 11.73 -5.34 20.00
CA SER A 122 10.98 -4.10 20.00
C SER A 122 11.89 -2.88 20.24
N ARG A 123 12.75 -2.93 21.27
CA ARG A 123 13.69 -1.86 21.58
C ARG A 123 14.64 -1.55 20.41
N SER A 124 15.18 -2.58 19.76
CA SER A 124 16.08 -2.38 18.62
C SER A 124 15.36 -1.73 17.44
N LEU A 125 14.16 -2.19 17.08
CA LEU A 125 13.37 -1.64 15.98
C LEU A 125 12.95 -0.19 16.23
N GLN A 126 12.61 0.14 17.47
CA GLN A 126 12.24 1.50 17.85
C GLN A 126 13.41 2.49 17.73
N SER A 127 14.66 2.03 17.91
CA SER A 127 15.84 2.87 17.74
C SER A 127 16.27 3.11 16.28
N LEU A 128 15.77 2.29 15.35
CA LEU A 128 16.08 2.43 13.93
C LEU A 128 15.33 3.62 13.32
N THR A 129 15.97 4.30 12.38
CA THR A 129 15.40 5.35 11.52
C THR A 129 15.89 5.15 10.10
N PRO A 130 15.21 5.71 9.08
CA PRO A 130 15.70 5.67 7.70
C PRO A 130 17.19 6.03 7.59
N GLY A 131 17.91 5.23 6.82
CA GLY A 131 19.35 5.33 6.60
C GLY A 131 20.25 4.66 7.66
N HIS A 132 19.71 4.20 8.80
CA HIS A 132 20.48 3.37 9.73
C HIS A 132 20.76 1.98 9.13
N GLN A 133 21.91 1.42 9.49
CA GLN A 133 22.27 0.04 9.13
C GLN A 133 22.12 -0.88 10.32
N THR A 134 21.59 -2.08 10.08
CA THR A 134 21.45 -3.14 11.07
C THR A 134 21.78 -4.49 10.46
N GLN A 135 22.33 -5.39 11.27
CA GLN A 135 22.63 -6.75 10.85
C GLN A 135 21.43 -7.64 11.14
N LEU A 136 20.76 -8.12 10.09
CA LEU A 136 19.64 -9.06 10.20
C LEU A 136 20.05 -10.49 9.81
N GLN A 137 21.19 -10.66 9.15
CA GLN A 137 21.73 -11.98 8.77
C GLN A 137 23.24 -12.01 9.05
N PRO A 138 23.84 -13.19 9.32
CA PRO A 138 25.22 -13.31 9.77
C PRO A 138 26.26 -12.56 8.92
N ASP A 139 26.04 -12.43 7.60
CA ASP A 139 26.99 -11.82 6.68
C ASP A 139 26.38 -10.68 5.84
N LYS A 140 25.25 -10.10 6.28
CA LYS A 140 24.59 -9.02 5.54
C LYS A 140 24.17 -7.86 6.42
N MET A 141 24.53 -6.65 5.99
CA MET A 141 24.03 -5.41 6.55
C MET A 141 22.82 -4.94 5.75
N PHE A 142 21.78 -4.52 6.46
CA PHE A 142 20.57 -3.98 5.89
C PHE A 142 20.44 -2.51 6.25
N THR A 143 20.17 -1.67 5.26
CA THR A 143 19.85 -0.26 5.45
C THR A 143 18.34 -0.10 5.54
N VAL A 144 17.87 0.60 6.57
CA VAL A 144 16.46 0.95 6.74
C VAL A 144 16.08 1.96 5.66
N ARG A 145 15.14 1.63 4.79
CA ARG A 145 14.61 2.53 3.76
C ARG A 145 13.46 3.34 4.32
N GLU A 146 12.52 2.66 4.97
CA GLU A 146 11.29 3.25 5.48
C GLU A 146 10.97 2.71 6.87
N LYS A 147 10.28 3.53 7.66
CA LYS A 147 9.78 3.16 8.97
C LYS A 147 8.45 3.85 9.22
N GLU A 148 7.39 3.07 9.24
CA GLU A 148 6.02 3.58 9.14
C GLU A 148 5.12 2.94 10.18
N THR A 149 4.21 3.71 10.77
CA THR A 149 3.24 3.19 11.75
C THR A 149 1.86 3.13 11.13
N ALA A 150 1.28 1.92 11.08
CA ALA A 150 -0.11 1.75 10.71
C ALA A 150 -1.00 2.14 11.89
N VAL A 151 -1.82 3.18 11.74
CA VAL A 151 -2.71 3.69 12.80
C VAL A 151 -4.08 3.01 12.80
N LYS A 152 -4.43 2.38 11.68
CA LYS A 152 -5.68 1.65 11.49
C LYS A 152 -5.46 0.55 10.47
N TRP A 153 -6.21 -0.53 10.61
CA TRP A 153 -6.28 -1.55 9.57
C TRP A 153 -7.70 -2.10 9.47
N GLU A 154 -8.05 -2.65 8.31
CA GLU A 154 -9.39 -3.12 7.95
C GLU A 154 -9.31 -4.49 7.28
N ILE A 155 -10.29 -5.37 7.47
CA ILE A 155 -10.19 -6.77 7.03
C ILE A 155 -11.29 -7.17 6.04
N GLU A 156 -10.94 -8.02 5.08
CA GLU A 156 -11.89 -8.92 4.43
C GLU A 156 -11.31 -10.33 4.20
N GLY A 157 -12.19 -11.33 4.08
CA GLY A 157 -11.80 -12.71 3.77
C GLY A 157 -11.09 -13.41 4.93
N GLU A 158 -10.15 -14.30 4.60
CA GLU A 158 -9.38 -15.13 5.52
C GLU A 158 -7.92 -14.67 5.55
N LEU A 159 -7.37 -14.40 6.74
CA LEU A 159 -6.06 -13.79 6.92
C LEU A 159 -5.06 -14.66 7.66
N PHE A 160 -3.82 -14.59 7.18
CA PHE A 160 -2.63 -14.94 7.94
C PHE A 160 -2.07 -13.67 8.56
N VAL A 161 -2.35 -13.40 9.84
CA VAL A 161 -1.78 -12.27 10.60
C VAL A 161 -1.53 -12.75 12.03
N PRO A 162 -0.35 -12.52 12.62
CA PRO A 162 -0.11 -12.92 14.00
C PRO A 162 -0.82 -11.91 14.93
N ASP A 163 -1.48 -12.39 16.00
CA ASP A 163 -2.40 -11.64 16.88
C ASP A 163 -2.01 -10.15 17.07
N PRO A 164 -2.61 -9.23 16.29
CA PRO A 164 -2.15 -7.86 16.17
C PRO A 164 -2.79 -6.94 17.22
N GLU A 165 -2.02 -5.96 17.68
CA GLU A 165 -2.57 -4.78 18.37
C GLU A 165 -3.36 -3.88 17.39
N SER A 166 -3.98 -2.81 17.89
CA SER A 166 -4.73 -1.87 17.06
C SER A 166 -3.87 -1.12 16.04
N SER A 167 -2.57 -1.01 16.31
CA SER A 167 -1.55 -0.43 15.43
C SER A 167 -0.33 -1.35 15.35
N PHE A 168 0.47 -1.19 14.30
CA PHE A 168 1.72 -1.94 14.15
C PHE A 168 2.77 -1.07 13.43
N LEU A 169 4.03 -1.38 13.66
CA LEU A 169 5.17 -0.76 12.98
C LEU A 169 5.60 -1.61 11.79
N LEU A 170 5.91 -0.95 10.67
CA LEU A 170 6.53 -1.51 9.48
C LEU A 170 7.93 -0.91 9.32
N LEU A 171 8.92 -1.75 9.03
CA LEU A 171 10.20 -1.32 8.50
C LEU A 171 10.44 -2.02 7.16
N ASP A 172 10.82 -1.25 6.14
CA ASP A 172 11.38 -1.78 4.89
C ASP A 172 12.90 -1.60 4.92
N LEU A 173 13.63 -2.67 4.61
CA LEU A 173 15.08 -2.69 4.62
C LEU A 173 15.64 -3.33 3.36
N GLN A 174 16.78 -2.83 2.89
CA GLN A 174 17.50 -3.37 1.74
C GLN A 174 18.96 -3.65 2.11
N SER A 175 19.48 -4.82 1.74
CA SER A 175 20.89 -5.16 1.90
C SER A 175 21.78 -4.53 0.82
N ASP A 176 23.09 -4.60 1.04
CA ASP A 176 24.12 -4.23 0.08
C ASP A 176 24.14 -5.08 -1.20
N ASP A 177 23.52 -6.27 -1.20
CA ASP A 177 23.32 -7.12 -2.38
C ASP A 177 21.91 -7.02 -2.99
N GLY A 178 21.08 -6.08 -2.52
CA GLY A 178 19.76 -5.78 -3.09
C GLY A 178 18.62 -6.65 -2.58
N GLN A 179 18.84 -7.51 -1.58
CA GLN A 179 17.77 -8.25 -0.92
C GLN A 179 16.91 -7.30 -0.08
N HIS A 180 15.58 -7.39 -0.26
CA HIS A 180 14.63 -6.65 0.55
C HIS A 180 14.04 -7.52 1.67
N ILE A 181 13.88 -6.92 2.84
CA ILE A 181 13.21 -7.51 4.00
C ILE A 181 12.24 -6.49 4.58
N CYS A 182 11.00 -6.89 4.81
CA CYS A 182 10.07 -6.14 5.63
C CYS A 182 9.96 -6.75 7.04
N ILE A 183 9.98 -5.91 8.07
CA ILE A 183 9.72 -6.31 9.45
C ILE A 183 8.44 -5.64 9.93
N PHE A 184 7.52 -6.43 10.49
CA PHE A 184 6.30 -5.97 11.13
C PHE A 184 6.39 -6.23 12.63
N GLU A 185 6.19 -5.20 13.44
CA GLU A 185 6.04 -5.30 14.90
C GLU A 185 4.56 -5.08 15.26
N TRP A 186 3.87 -6.19 15.54
CA TRP A 186 2.46 -6.31 15.90
C TRP A 186 2.26 -6.12 17.42
N GLY A 187 2.79 -5.02 17.95
CA GLY A 187 2.96 -4.84 19.39
C GLY A 187 4.29 -5.40 19.90
N LYS A 188 4.58 -5.17 21.19
CA LYS A 188 5.94 -5.32 21.75
C LYS A 188 6.50 -6.76 21.76
N SER A 189 5.63 -7.76 21.68
CA SER A 189 5.99 -9.18 21.82
C SER A 189 5.81 -10.00 20.55
N ASN A 190 5.34 -9.40 19.46
CA ASN A 190 4.99 -10.12 18.25
C ASN A 190 5.64 -9.43 17.05
N ILE A 191 6.78 -9.97 16.62
CA ILE A 191 7.58 -9.42 15.52
C ILE A 191 7.72 -10.50 14.46
N THR A 192 7.46 -10.12 13.21
CA THR A 192 7.56 -11.01 12.05
C THR A 192 8.41 -10.36 10.98
N ALA A 193 9.23 -11.17 10.31
CA ALA A 193 10.08 -10.74 9.21
C ALA A 193 9.67 -11.48 7.93
N TYR A 194 9.78 -10.78 6.80
CA TYR A 194 9.43 -11.28 5.49
C TYR A 194 10.53 -10.94 4.49
N LYS A 195 10.92 -11.91 3.67
CA LYS A 195 11.67 -11.63 2.45
C LYS A 195 10.71 -11.02 1.44
N THR A 196 11.10 -9.89 0.85
CA THR A 196 10.25 -9.13 -0.06
C THR A 196 10.81 -9.20 -1.47
N ASP A 197 10.02 -9.68 -2.41
CA ASP A 197 10.36 -9.67 -3.83
C ASP A 197 9.36 -8.76 -4.56
N TYR A 198 9.83 -7.64 -5.11
CA TYR A 198 9.01 -6.76 -5.92
C TYR A 198 8.67 -7.41 -7.27
N VAL A 199 7.42 -7.27 -7.67
CA VAL A 199 6.85 -7.90 -8.87
C VAL A 199 6.01 -6.89 -9.63
N THR A 200 5.67 -7.20 -10.87
CA THR A 200 4.71 -6.40 -11.65
C THR A 200 3.36 -7.09 -11.70
N PHE A 201 2.29 -6.32 -11.87
CA PHE A 201 0.94 -6.87 -12.07
C PHE A 201 0.91 -7.95 -13.17
N SER A 202 1.56 -7.66 -14.31
CA SER A 202 1.64 -8.59 -15.45
C SER A 202 2.39 -9.89 -15.12
N SER A 203 3.48 -9.82 -14.33
CA SER A 203 4.27 -11.00 -13.95
C SER A 203 3.49 -12.01 -13.11
N LEU A 204 2.49 -11.55 -12.36
CA LEU A 204 1.67 -12.40 -11.49
C LEU A 204 0.60 -13.20 -12.24
N SER A 205 0.34 -12.89 -13.51
CA SER A 205 -0.67 -13.58 -14.34
C SER A 205 -2.03 -13.70 -13.63
N LEU A 206 -2.48 -12.62 -13.00
CA LEU A 206 -3.68 -12.62 -12.15
C LEU A 206 -4.96 -12.91 -12.95
N GLN A 207 -5.83 -13.73 -12.37
CA GLN A 207 -7.12 -14.15 -12.92
C GLN A 207 -8.22 -14.06 -11.86
N HIS A 208 -9.48 -14.11 -12.29
CA HIS A 208 -10.65 -13.95 -11.41
C HIS A 208 -10.71 -12.59 -10.68
N LEU A 209 -10.13 -11.57 -11.32
CA LEU A 209 -10.18 -10.19 -10.84
C LEU A 209 -11.60 -9.62 -10.88
N LYS A 210 -11.87 -8.68 -9.99
CA LYS A 210 -13.08 -7.88 -9.99
C LYS A 210 -13.01 -6.84 -11.11
N GLU A 211 -14.16 -6.50 -11.67
CA GLU A 211 -14.29 -5.30 -12.50
C GLU A 211 -13.95 -4.06 -11.66
N HIS A 212 -13.05 -3.22 -12.17
CA HIS A 212 -12.71 -1.97 -11.49
C HIS A 212 -13.91 -1.03 -11.42
N ARG A 213 -14.14 -0.45 -10.24
CA ARG A 213 -15.11 0.62 -10.04
C ARG A 213 -14.46 1.72 -9.21
N TYR A 214 -14.62 2.95 -9.66
CA TYR A 214 -14.22 4.11 -8.88
C TYR A 214 -15.06 4.23 -7.62
N SER A 215 -14.48 4.83 -6.58
CA SER A 215 -15.16 5.06 -5.33
C SER A 215 -16.37 5.99 -5.50
N ASP A 216 -17.42 5.73 -4.73
CA ASP A 216 -18.59 6.60 -4.60
C ASP A 216 -18.42 7.62 -3.45
N ARG A 217 -17.25 7.64 -2.80
CA ARG A 217 -16.91 8.59 -1.73
C ARG A 217 -17.14 10.02 -2.20
N SER A 218 -18.00 10.74 -1.49
CA SER A 218 -18.31 12.14 -1.78
C SER A 218 -18.74 12.91 -0.52
N PHE A 219 -18.62 14.23 -0.58
CA PHE A 219 -19.07 15.16 0.45
C PHE A 219 -19.45 16.52 -0.15
N MET A 220 -20.16 17.35 0.61
CA MET A 220 -20.53 18.69 0.17
C MET A 220 -19.41 19.69 0.46
N CYS A 221 -18.98 20.45 -0.57
CA CYS A 221 -17.96 21.48 -0.39
C CYS A 221 -18.42 22.53 0.64
N LYS A 222 -17.68 22.67 1.74
CA LYS A 222 -17.92 23.68 2.80
C LYS A 222 -17.84 25.14 2.31
N GLN A 223 -17.33 25.40 1.10
CA GLN A 223 -17.21 26.76 0.54
C GLN A 223 -18.31 27.12 -0.46
N CYS A 224 -18.69 26.21 -1.36
CA CYS A 224 -19.66 26.50 -2.44
C CYS A 224 -20.86 25.56 -2.48
N SER A 225 -20.92 24.56 -1.60
CA SER A 225 -21.95 23.51 -1.59
C SER A 225 -22.02 22.65 -2.86
N HIS A 226 -21.02 22.67 -3.74
CA HIS A 226 -20.92 21.71 -4.83
C HIS A 226 -20.48 20.33 -4.29
N PRO A 227 -21.03 19.20 -4.78
CA PRO A 227 -20.55 17.87 -4.41
C PRO A 227 -19.09 17.65 -4.83
N VAL A 228 -18.25 17.18 -3.91
CA VAL A 228 -16.86 16.79 -4.17
C VAL A 228 -16.80 15.27 -4.19
N LYS A 229 -16.34 14.68 -5.30
CA LYS A 229 -16.15 13.23 -5.46
C LYS A 229 -14.66 12.88 -5.30
N VAL A 230 -14.35 11.92 -4.44
CA VAL A 230 -12.98 11.42 -4.21
C VAL A 230 -12.80 10.10 -4.95
N LYS A 231 -12.49 10.21 -6.24
CA LYS A 231 -12.63 9.13 -7.23
C LYS A 231 -11.77 7.88 -6.93
N THR A 232 -10.55 8.08 -6.47
CA THR A 232 -9.58 7.01 -6.15
C THR A 232 -9.46 6.74 -4.65
N PHE A 233 -10.49 7.08 -3.85
CA PHE A 233 -10.52 6.72 -2.43
C PHE A 233 -10.40 5.18 -2.24
N PRO A 234 -9.56 4.70 -1.33
CA PRO A 234 -8.93 5.47 -0.25
C PRO A 234 -7.53 6.03 -0.55
N TYR A 235 -6.93 5.72 -1.71
CA TYR A 235 -5.59 6.21 -2.08
C TYR A 235 -5.51 7.74 -2.21
N ALA A 236 -6.57 8.39 -2.72
CA ALA A 236 -6.66 9.84 -2.67
C ALA A 236 -7.01 10.32 -1.26
N GLN A 237 -6.00 10.79 -0.54
CA GLN A 237 -6.12 11.39 0.79
C GLN A 237 -6.26 12.91 0.79
N SER A 238 -6.12 13.55 -0.36
CA SER A 238 -6.45 14.95 -0.57
C SER A 238 -7.22 15.14 -1.89
N CYS A 239 -8.01 16.20 -1.97
CA CYS A 239 -8.78 16.53 -3.17
C CYS A 239 -9.09 18.04 -3.23
N ALA A 240 -9.56 18.50 -4.39
CA ALA A 240 -10.06 19.86 -4.57
C ALA A 240 -11.48 19.84 -5.13
N CYS A 241 -12.29 20.84 -4.74
CA CYS A 241 -13.60 21.06 -5.34
C CYS A 241 -13.43 21.53 -6.79
N ALA A 242 -14.00 20.80 -7.75
CA ALA A 242 -13.92 21.15 -9.17
C ALA A 242 -14.58 22.50 -9.52
N GLU A 243 -15.54 22.96 -8.71
CA GLU A 243 -16.28 24.20 -8.96
C GLU A 243 -15.54 25.45 -8.43
N CYS A 244 -15.13 25.43 -7.16
CA CYS A 244 -14.53 26.61 -6.51
C CYS A 244 -13.04 26.48 -6.19
N GLY A 245 -12.44 25.30 -6.40
CA GLY A 245 -11.03 25.02 -6.15
C GLY A 245 -10.63 24.94 -4.67
N ALA A 246 -11.60 24.88 -3.74
CA ALA A 246 -11.30 24.67 -2.33
C ALA A 246 -10.62 23.30 -2.13
N CYS A 247 -9.46 23.30 -1.47
CA CYS A 247 -8.69 22.09 -1.17
C CYS A 247 -9.18 21.44 0.12
N TYR A 248 -9.06 20.12 0.16
CA TYR A 248 -9.39 19.30 1.31
C TYR A 248 -8.35 18.22 1.51
N SER A 249 -7.99 17.98 2.77
CA SER A 249 -7.14 16.88 3.19
C SER A 249 -7.90 15.97 4.15
N MET A 250 -7.60 14.68 4.10
CA MET A 250 -8.20 13.70 4.99
C MET A 250 -7.47 13.72 6.34
N GLU A 251 -8.23 13.73 7.42
CA GLU A 251 -7.72 13.50 8.77
C GLU A 251 -8.47 12.30 9.38
N ASP A 252 -7.85 11.66 10.38
CA ASP A 252 -8.44 10.61 11.23
C ASP A 252 -9.12 9.45 10.47
N GLY A 253 -8.53 9.02 9.35
CA GLY A 253 -8.93 7.77 8.68
C GLY A 253 -10.29 7.83 7.97
N GLY A 254 -10.76 9.02 7.57
CA GLY A 254 -11.80 9.10 6.52
C GLY A 254 -12.51 10.44 6.31
N GLN A 255 -12.42 11.42 7.21
CA GLN A 255 -13.12 12.70 7.03
C GLN A 255 -12.24 13.73 6.32
N PHE A 256 -12.83 14.48 5.39
CA PHE A 256 -12.15 15.53 4.64
C PHE A 256 -12.40 16.90 5.27
N TYR A 257 -11.32 17.57 5.63
CA TYR A 257 -11.31 18.91 6.21
C TYR A 257 -10.81 19.91 5.19
N LYS A 258 -11.36 21.12 5.22
CA LYS A 258 -11.03 22.15 4.26
C LYS A 258 -9.67 22.73 4.64
N ASP A 259 -8.74 22.79 3.70
CA ASP A 259 -7.46 23.45 3.90
C ASP A 259 -7.61 24.98 3.82
N ASP A 260 -6.65 25.72 4.40
CA ASP A 260 -6.57 27.18 4.30
C ASP A 260 -5.91 27.68 3.00
N LYS A 261 -5.56 26.76 2.09
CA LYS A 261 -4.97 27.09 0.79
C LYS A 261 -5.96 27.87 -0.07
N LYS A 262 -5.50 28.96 -0.67
CA LYS A 262 -6.33 29.78 -1.56
C LYS A 262 -6.51 29.07 -2.91
N PRO A 263 -7.76 28.93 -3.41
CA PRO A 263 -8.00 28.41 -4.74
C PRO A 263 -7.31 29.27 -5.79
N VAL A 264 -6.56 28.65 -6.70
CA VAL A 264 -5.99 29.32 -7.87
C VAL A 264 -6.69 28.79 -9.11
N LYS A 265 -7.45 29.65 -9.79
CA LYS A 265 -8.03 29.30 -11.10
C LYS A 265 -6.92 29.32 -12.14
N HIS A 266 -6.75 28.21 -12.84
CA HIS A 266 -5.79 28.07 -13.92
C HIS A 266 -6.36 27.23 -15.05
N SER A 267 -6.04 27.56 -16.30
CA SER A 267 -6.35 26.73 -17.45
C SER A 267 -5.43 25.52 -17.47
N ILE A 268 -5.99 24.33 -17.62
CA ILE A 268 -5.22 23.09 -17.74
C ILE A 268 -5.31 22.58 -19.18
N HIS A 269 -4.23 21.96 -19.68
CA HIS A 269 -4.17 21.40 -21.03
C HIS A 269 -4.88 20.05 -21.12
N LEU A 270 -4.80 19.24 -20.05
CA LEU A 270 -5.50 17.96 -19.97
C LEU A 270 -6.71 18.11 -19.05
N ALA A 271 -7.90 17.92 -19.61
CA ALA A 271 -9.12 17.93 -18.82
C ALA A 271 -9.13 16.75 -17.83
N LEU A 272 -9.68 16.98 -16.63
CA LEU A 272 -9.96 15.90 -15.69
C LEU A 272 -10.86 14.85 -16.36
N TYR A 273 -10.60 13.59 -16.05
CA TYR A 273 -11.27 12.39 -16.56
C TYR A 273 -11.07 12.12 -18.06
N SER A 274 -10.21 12.88 -18.73
CA SER A 274 -9.73 12.47 -20.04
C SER A 274 -8.86 11.22 -19.92
N ALA A 275 -8.90 10.38 -20.94
CA ALA A 275 -8.12 9.15 -21.02
C ALA A 275 -7.04 9.27 -22.10
N GLY A 276 -5.91 8.58 -21.89
CA GLY A 276 -4.79 8.54 -22.81
C GLY A 276 -3.93 7.30 -22.61
N ILE A 277 -3.02 7.04 -23.55
CA ILE A 277 -2.10 5.90 -23.49
C ILE A 277 -0.67 6.42 -23.43
N ILE A 278 0.10 5.96 -22.44
CA ILE A 278 1.53 6.25 -22.30
C ILE A 278 2.24 4.92 -22.02
N ASN A 279 3.30 4.62 -22.78
CA ASN A 279 4.06 3.37 -22.64
C ASN A 279 3.16 2.11 -22.64
N SER A 280 2.14 2.11 -23.51
CA SER A 280 1.12 1.04 -23.63
C SER A 280 0.19 0.87 -22.41
N ILE A 281 0.23 1.78 -21.44
CA ILE A 281 -0.67 1.80 -20.29
C ILE A 281 -1.77 2.82 -20.54
N SER A 282 -3.03 2.39 -20.43
CA SER A 282 -4.18 3.27 -20.50
C SER A 282 -4.39 3.97 -19.17
N TYR A 283 -4.30 5.29 -19.15
CA TYR A 283 -4.49 6.12 -17.98
C TYR A 283 -5.73 7.00 -18.10
N GLU A 284 -6.32 7.33 -16.96
CA GLU A 284 -7.27 8.43 -16.81
C GLU A 284 -6.65 9.55 -15.96
N VAL A 285 -6.87 10.81 -16.33
CA VAL A 285 -6.48 11.97 -15.52
C VAL A 285 -7.43 12.11 -14.33
N VAL A 286 -6.98 11.79 -13.12
CA VAL A 286 -7.81 11.78 -11.91
C VAL A 286 -7.62 13.01 -11.02
N GLY A 287 -6.59 13.81 -11.27
CA GLY A 287 -6.30 15.02 -10.52
C GLY A 287 -5.24 15.88 -11.19
N TYR A 288 -5.03 17.08 -10.67
CA TYR A 288 -3.86 17.90 -10.97
C TYR A 288 -3.54 18.81 -9.78
N ALA A 289 -2.30 19.25 -9.71
CA ALA A 289 -1.84 20.29 -8.80
C ALA A 289 -0.96 21.29 -9.55
N ARG A 290 -0.99 22.56 -9.15
CA ARG A 290 0.04 23.53 -9.54
C ARG A 290 1.04 23.63 -8.40
N LYS A 291 2.30 23.38 -8.72
CA LYS A 291 3.40 23.43 -7.76
C LYS A 291 4.25 24.66 -8.05
N GLU A 292 4.86 25.20 -7.01
CA GLU A 292 5.78 26.33 -7.08
C GLU A 292 7.00 25.99 -6.24
N GLU A 293 8.20 26.26 -6.77
CA GLU A 293 9.42 26.17 -5.99
C GLU A 293 9.48 27.30 -4.94
N ILE A 294 9.80 26.95 -3.69
CA ILE A 294 10.04 27.92 -2.62
C ILE A 294 11.51 28.38 -2.69
N ASN A 295 11.85 29.08 -3.76
CA ASN A 295 13.17 29.68 -4.00
C ASN A 295 13.05 31.04 -4.70
N GLU A 296 14.16 31.68 -5.03
CA GLU A 296 14.16 33.01 -5.68
C GLU A 296 13.53 33.03 -7.07
N TYR A 297 13.48 31.88 -7.75
CA TYR A 297 12.96 31.76 -9.11
C TYR A 297 11.43 31.59 -9.14
N HIS A 298 10.83 31.07 -8.06
CA HIS A 298 9.39 30.78 -7.97
C HIS A 298 8.86 30.02 -9.20
N SER A 299 9.65 29.06 -9.72
CA SER A 299 9.29 28.28 -10.89
C SER A 299 7.99 27.52 -10.64
N GLN A 300 7.03 27.62 -11.55
CA GLN A 300 5.73 26.98 -11.42
C GLN A 300 5.50 25.94 -12.51
N TRP A 301 5.00 24.77 -12.15
CA TRP A 301 4.60 23.72 -13.09
C TRP A 301 3.24 23.14 -12.72
N THR A 302 2.56 22.59 -13.72
CA THR A 302 1.33 21.82 -13.51
C THR A 302 1.68 20.35 -13.49
N GLU A 303 1.24 19.62 -12.48
CA GLU A 303 1.44 18.17 -12.40
C GLU A 303 0.08 17.48 -12.42
N TYR A 304 -0.16 16.64 -13.43
CA TYR A 304 -1.37 15.85 -13.58
C TYR A 304 -1.17 14.49 -12.92
N THR A 305 -2.15 14.04 -12.14
CA THR A 305 -2.19 12.69 -11.56
C THR A 305 -2.96 11.76 -12.50
N LEU A 306 -2.29 10.72 -12.95
CA LEU A 306 -2.81 9.67 -13.82
C LEU A 306 -3.10 8.42 -13.00
N PHE A 307 -4.13 7.66 -13.38
CA PHE A 307 -4.47 6.42 -12.71
C PHE A 307 -4.86 5.30 -13.68
N ASN A 308 -4.38 4.10 -13.38
CA ASN A 308 -4.81 2.84 -13.97
C ASN A 308 -5.07 1.82 -12.83
N PRO A 309 -6.13 1.00 -12.90
CA PRO A 309 -6.45 0.06 -11.81
C PRO A 309 -5.41 -1.04 -11.54
N SER A 310 -4.63 -1.42 -12.55
CA SER A 310 -3.58 -2.44 -12.48
C SER A 310 -2.20 -1.82 -12.30
N GLU A 311 -1.91 -0.76 -13.05
CA GLU A 311 -0.59 -0.12 -13.06
C GLU A 311 -0.45 1.01 -12.03
N GLY A 312 -1.52 1.37 -11.34
CA GLY A 312 -1.53 2.38 -10.29
C GLY A 312 -1.38 3.80 -10.80
N PHE A 313 -0.61 4.61 -10.06
CA PHE A 313 -0.48 6.04 -10.31
C PHE A 313 0.76 6.37 -11.14
N ALA A 314 0.63 7.40 -11.97
CA ALA A 314 1.75 8.07 -12.61
C ALA A 314 1.48 9.58 -12.64
N PHE A 315 2.49 10.36 -12.95
CA PHE A 315 2.39 11.82 -13.01
C PHE A 315 2.89 12.35 -14.35
N LEU A 316 2.25 13.40 -14.84
CA LEU A 316 2.74 14.20 -15.96
C LEU A 316 3.01 15.62 -15.46
N SER A 317 4.28 16.00 -15.43
CA SER A 317 4.70 17.36 -15.08
C SER A 317 4.87 18.18 -16.35
N GLU A 318 4.16 19.30 -16.40
CA GLU A 318 4.12 20.25 -17.50
C GLU A 318 4.79 21.56 -17.09
N TYR A 319 5.88 21.90 -17.79
CA TYR A 319 6.64 23.14 -17.57
C TYR A 319 7.06 23.77 -18.90
N GLU A 320 6.56 24.97 -19.19
CA GLU A 320 6.87 25.74 -20.41
C GLU A 320 6.73 24.94 -21.72
N GLY A 321 5.68 24.12 -21.82
CA GLY A 321 5.40 23.28 -22.99
C GLY A 321 6.19 21.96 -23.04
N ASN A 322 7.11 21.73 -22.09
CA ASN A 322 7.78 20.45 -21.90
C ASN A 322 6.99 19.55 -20.97
N TRP A 323 7.10 18.24 -21.18
CA TRP A 323 6.38 17.22 -20.43
C TRP A 323 7.34 16.18 -19.88
N ILE A 324 7.18 15.85 -18.60
CA ILE A 324 7.94 14.80 -17.92
C ILE A 324 6.94 13.78 -17.40
N TYR A 325 7.12 12.52 -17.78
CA TYR A 325 6.39 11.39 -17.23
C TYR A 325 7.15 10.80 -16.04
N VAL A 326 6.47 10.68 -14.91
CA VAL A 326 7.05 10.17 -13.67
C VAL A 326 6.19 9.02 -13.15
N ARG A 327 6.84 7.92 -12.77
CA ARG A 327 6.22 6.79 -12.10
C ARG A 327 7.12 6.35 -10.96
N GLU A 328 6.50 5.97 -9.85
CA GLU A 328 7.22 5.39 -8.72
C GLU A 328 7.58 3.93 -9.02
N GLU A 329 8.81 3.55 -8.67
CA GLU A 329 9.34 2.20 -8.84
C GLU A 329 10.03 1.79 -7.53
N MET A 330 9.68 0.62 -7.00
CA MET A 330 10.21 0.16 -5.72
C MET A 330 11.50 -0.67 -5.82
N ASN A 331 11.84 -1.16 -7.02
CA ASN A 331 13.16 -1.74 -7.28
C ASN A 331 14.19 -0.61 -7.39
N SER A 332 14.49 0.03 -6.26
CA SER A 332 15.42 1.16 -6.22
C SER A 332 16.88 0.68 -6.30
N PRO A 333 17.79 1.50 -6.85
CA PRO A 333 19.23 1.22 -6.78
C PRO A 333 19.67 0.98 -5.34
N ILE A 334 20.73 0.18 -5.18
CA ILE A 334 21.33 -0.08 -3.87
C ILE A 334 22.10 1.16 -3.44
N ILE A 335 21.60 1.85 -2.42
CA ILE A 335 22.26 3.04 -1.85
C ILE A 335 23.01 2.63 -0.58
N SER A 336 24.31 2.35 -0.72
CA SER A 336 25.18 1.97 0.41
C SER A 336 25.75 3.17 1.18
N ASN A 337 25.58 4.40 0.66
CA ASN A 337 26.09 5.64 1.26
C ASN A 337 25.10 6.80 1.04
N GLN A 338 24.73 7.50 2.11
CA GLN A 338 23.80 8.65 2.05
C GLN A 338 24.37 9.86 1.29
N ASN A 339 25.68 9.93 1.06
CA ASN A 339 26.34 11.00 0.31
C ASN A 339 26.59 10.63 -1.16
N ILE A 340 25.83 9.69 -1.71
CA ILE A 340 25.99 9.27 -3.11
C ILE A 340 25.66 10.44 -4.05
N LYS A 341 26.57 10.70 -5.01
CA LYS A 341 26.38 11.73 -6.05
C LYS A 341 26.23 11.13 -7.44
N GLU A 342 26.58 9.86 -7.57
CA GLU A 342 26.50 9.11 -8.80
C GLU A 342 26.25 7.63 -8.47
N PHE A 343 25.43 6.97 -9.27
CA PHE A 343 25.20 5.54 -9.20
C PHE A 343 24.88 4.98 -10.59
N GLU A 344 25.06 3.68 -10.77
CA GLU A 344 24.61 2.98 -11.97
C GLU A 344 23.31 2.24 -11.64
N PHE A 345 22.31 2.38 -12.51
CA PHE A 345 21.05 1.65 -12.41
C PHE A 345 20.64 1.20 -13.81
N ASP A 346 20.33 -0.09 -13.97
CA ASP A 346 20.06 -0.71 -15.26
C ASP A 346 21.12 -0.45 -16.34
N LYS A 347 22.40 -0.40 -15.93
CA LYS A 347 23.56 -0.09 -16.78
C LYS A 347 23.60 1.35 -17.32
N GLU A 348 22.77 2.22 -16.79
CA GLU A 348 22.77 3.64 -17.09
C GLU A 348 23.36 4.44 -15.92
N PRO A 349 24.26 5.41 -16.18
CA PRO A 349 24.83 6.25 -15.15
C PRO A 349 23.84 7.37 -14.76
N PHE A 350 23.59 7.50 -13.46
CA PHE A 350 22.83 8.59 -12.88
C PHE A 350 23.78 9.51 -12.14
N HIS A 351 23.64 10.82 -12.37
CA HIS A 351 24.34 11.86 -11.64
C HIS A 351 23.32 12.73 -10.92
N LEU A 352 23.64 13.09 -9.67
CA LEU A 352 22.82 14.01 -8.89
C LEU A 352 22.74 15.36 -9.58
N PHE A 353 21.57 15.66 -10.16
CA PHE A 353 21.34 16.93 -10.85
C PHE A 353 21.21 18.09 -9.87
N ASN A 354 20.41 17.92 -8.81
CA ASN A 354 20.20 18.94 -7.79
C ASN A 354 19.91 18.29 -6.42
N SER A 355 20.32 18.97 -5.34
CA SER A 355 20.02 18.54 -3.97
C SER A 355 19.18 19.59 -3.27
N TYR A 356 17.98 19.21 -2.83
CA TYR A 356 17.10 20.08 -2.07
C TYR A 356 17.29 19.83 -0.58
N LYS A 357 17.22 20.89 0.22
CA LYS A 357 17.07 20.78 1.68
C LYS A 357 15.64 21.19 2.02
N HIS A 358 14.82 20.25 2.46
CA HIS A 358 13.57 20.61 3.13
C HIS A 358 13.94 21.34 4.43
N LYS A 359 13.35 22.52 4.65
CA LYS A 359 13.47 23.27 5.90
C LYS A 359 12.47 22.75 6.92
#